data_AF-A0A6S7GJP9-F1
#
_entry.id   AF-A0A6S7GJP9-F1
#
_cell.length_a   1.000
_cell.length_b   1.000
_cell.length_c   1.000
_cell.angle_alpha   90.00
_cell.angle_beta   90.00
_cell.angle_gamma   90.00
#
_symmetry.space_group_name_H-M   'P 1'
#
loop_
_entity.id
_entity.type
_entity.pdbx_description
1 polymer ?
#
loop_
_entity_poly.entity_id
_entity_poly.type
_entity_poly.pdbx_seq_one_letter_code
_entity_poly.pdbx_strand_id
1 'polypeptide(L)'
;MLNNTSVDTISTTVEECTQVANEANNVQVTQGSSSANKEQWNTKLGSTLAYILGNTDDVIKFDRARKNAKNQRQDKFLLDNYMRKLAIIQTKVSKKKGELEKDIANWEKNYFISNNNLPTYDNLVADSVMKDKLKQIETAKVIMKLKG
;
A
#
# COMPACT_ATOMS: atom_id res chain seq x y z
N MET A 1 60.20 -10.12 49.80
CA MET A 1 60.60 -10.72 48.51
C MET A 1 60.39 -12.20 48.61
N LEU A 2 59.41 -12.73 47.90
CA LEU A 2 59.36 -14.06 47.28
C LEU A 2 58.08 -14.07 46.42
N ASN A 3 58.26 -14.47 45.16
CA ASN A 3 57.34 -14.38 44.02
C ASN A 3 56.04 -15.18 44.26
N ASN A 4 54.87 -14.69 43.84
CA ASN A 4 54.25 -14.88 42.50
C ASN A 4 54.41 -16.35 42.02
N THR A 5 53.37 -17.14 41.70
CA THR A 5 52.03 -16.81 41.16
C THR A 5 51.10 -18.03 41.25
N SER A 6 49.80 -17.79 41.51
CA SER A 6 48.54 -18.53 41.17
C SER A 6 48.47 -20.03 41.51
N VAL A 7 47.73 -20.53 42.51
CA VAL A 7 46.29 -20.40 42.88
C VAL A 7 45.32 -20.76 41.74
N ASP A 8 45.01 -22.05 41.69
CA ASP A 8 43.68 -22.68 41.83
C ASP A 8 42.45 -21.99 41.22
N THR A 9 41.64 -22.76 40.48
CA THR A 9 40.56 -23.57 41.11
C THR A 9 39.76 -24.31 40.04
N ILE A 10 39.73 -25.63 40.17
CA ILE A 10 38.71 -26.52 39.60
C ILE A 10 37.58 -26.62 40.63
N SER A 11 36.32 -26.51 40.21
CA SER A 11 35.15 -27.00 40.95
C SER A 11 34.02 -27.24 39.92
N THR A 12 33.85 -28.46 39.42
CA THR A 12 33.09 -29.59 39.99
C THR A 12 31.57 -29.38 39.92
N THR A 13 31.02 -30.02 38.87
CA THR A 13 29.72 -30.69 38.70
C THR A 13 28.73 -30.73 39.87
N VAL A 14 27.44 -30.56 39.56
CA VAL A 14 26.40 -31.58 39.80
C VAL A 14 25.21 -31.40 38.84
N GLU A 15 24.62 -32.55 38.51
CA GLU A 15 23.61 -32.87 37.50
C GLU A 15 22.20 -32.38 37.86
N GLU A 16 21.34 -32.11 36.86
CA GLU A 16 20.00 -32.74 36.79
C GLU A 16 19.34 -32.60 35.41
N CYS A 17 18.60 -33.65 35.04
CA CYS A 17 18.04 -33.96 33.73
C CYS A 17 16.82 -33.13 33.29
N THR A 18 16.67 -33.03 31.96
CA THR A 18 15.48 -33.41 31.13
C THR A 18 14.89 -32.31 30.23
N GLN A 19 15.01 -32.58 28.92
CA GLN A 19 14.20 -32.22 27.74
C GLN A 19 13.13 -31.11 27.84
N VAL A 20 13.15 -30.11 26.93
CA VAL A 20 12.00 -29.75 26.05
C VAL A 20 12.44 -28.97 24.79
N ALA A 21 11.99 -29.48 23.64
CA ALA A 21 11.66 -28.90 22.32
C ALA A 21 12.20 -27.54 21.80
N ASN A 22 12.73 -27.61 20.58
CA ASN A 22 12.33 -26.92 19.33
C ASN A 22 11.96 -25.43 19.39
N GLU A 23 12.64 -24.59 18.60
CA GLU A 23 12.00 -23.81 17.52
C GLU A 23 13.06 -23.10 16.63
N ALA A 24 13.06 -23.47 15.35
CA ALA A 24 13.88 -22.86 14.32
C ALA A 24 13.21 -21.57 13.83
N ASN A 25 13.83 -20.41 14.06
CA ASN A 25 13.44 -19.17 13.39
C ASN A 25 14.35 -18.92 12.19
N ASN A 26 14.13 -19.69 11.12
CA ASN A 26 14.56 -19.32 9.78
C ASN A 26 13.48 -18.40 9.21
N VAL A 27 13.67 -17.09 9.36
CA VAL A 27 12.87 -16.07 8.70
C VAL A 27 13.20 -16.14 7.20
N GLN A 28 12.54 -17.05 6.51
CA GLN A 28 12.44 -17.02 5.07
C GLN A 28 11.63 -15.78 4.70
N VAL A 29 12.35 -14.77 4.22
CA VAL A 29 11.79 -13.72 3.37
C VAL A 29 11.30 -14.41 2.12
N THR A 30 10.04 -14.86 2.14
CA THR A 30 9.33 -15.25 0.92
C THR A 30 9.05 -13.95 0.16
N GLN A 31 9.99 -13.58 -0.71
CA GLN A 31 9.64 -12.90 -1.95
C GLN A 31 8.71 -13.85 -2.71
N GLY A 32 7.42 -13.78 -2.37
CA GLY A 32 6.38 -14.33 -3.21
C GLY A 32 6.46 -13.58 -4.53
N SER A 33 7.09 -14.20 -5.53
CA SER A 33 6.71 -13.93 -6.92
C SER A 33 5.26 -14.39 -7.05
N SER A 34 4.33 -13.52 -6.68
CA SER A 34 2.95 -13.68 -7.10
C SER A 34 3.00 -13.62 -8.62
N SER A 35 2.85 -14.78 -9.25
CA SER A 35 2.50 -14.83 -10.66
C SER A 35 1.29 -13.92 -10.77
N ALA A 36 1.50 -12.76 -11.39
CA ALA A 36 0.46 -11.78 -11.59
C ALA A 36 -0.54 -12.42 -12.56
N ASN A 37 -1.49 -13.18 -12.01
CA ASN A 37 -2.79 -13.33 -12.63
C ASN A 37 -3.22 -11.90 -12.90
N LYS A 38 -3.11 -11.53 -14.18
CA LYS A 38 -3.44 -10.22 -14.70
C LYS A 38 -4.95 -10.13 -14.56
N GLU A 39 -5.43 -9.83 -13.35
CA GLU A 39 -6.85 -9.76 -13.05
C GLU A 39 -7.42 -8.70 -13.98
N GLN A 40 -8.10 -9.19 -15.01
CA GLN A 40 -8.68 -8.36 -16.04
C GLN A 40 -9.92 -7.73 -15.41
N TRP A 41 -9.78 -6.46 -15.01
CA TRP A 41 -10.88 -5.64 -14.52
C TRP A 41 -12.09 -5.77 -15.45
N ASN A 42 -13.27 -6.05 -14.90
CA ASN A 42 -14.50 -6.21 -15.67
C ASN A 42 -14.99 -4.88 -16.24
N THR A 43 -14.63 -3.77 -15.59
CA THR A 43 -15.03 -2.43 -15.99
C THR A 43 -13.82 -1.50 -16.10
N LYS A 44 -13.95 -0.47 -16.95
CA LYS A 44 -12.96 0.62 -17.02
C LYS A 44 -12.85 1.39 -15.71
N LEU A 45 -13.91 1.39 -14.90
CA LEU A 45 -13.89 2.02 -13.58
C LEU A 45 -13.02 1.21 -12.60
N GLY A 46 -13.09 -0.12 -12.65
CA GLY A 46 -12.22 -1.00 -11.87
C GLY A 46 -10.74 -0.78 -12.17
N SER A 47 -10.36 -0.72 -13.45
CA SER A 47 -8.97 -0.44 -13.81
C SER A 47 -8.50 0.96 -13.42
N THR A 48 -9.38 1.95 -13.52
CA THR A 48 -9.10 3.34 -13.09
C THR A 48 -8.89 3.43 -11.58
N LEU A 49 -9.69 2.70 -10.80
CA LEU A 49 -9.53 2.65 -9.35
C LEU A 49 -8.26 1.91 -8.94
N ALA A 50 -7.91 0.84 -9.66
CA ALA A 50 -6.67 0.10 -9.43
C ALA A 50 -5.43 0.95 -9.72
N TYR A 51 -5.51 1.87 -10.69
CA TYR A 51 -4.44 2.83 -10.94
C TYR A 51 -4.19 3.77 -9.74
N ILE A 52 -5.24 4.17 -9.00
CA ILE A 52 -5.11 5.08 -7.85
C ILE A 52 -4.78 4.31 -6.55
N LEU A 53 -5.53 3.24 -6.27
CA LEU A 53 -5.51 2.52 -4.99
C LEU A 53 -4.64 1.25 -5.02
N GLY A 54 -4.19 0.83 -6.19
CA GLY A 54 -3.58 -0.48 -6.41
C GLY A 54 -4.60 -1.60 -6.57
N ASN A 55 -4.10 -2.78 -6.91
CA ASN A 55 -4.88 -4.02 -7.00
C ASN A 55 -5.25 -4.50 -5.59
N THR A 56 -6.35 -4.00 -5.05
CA THR A 56 -6.84 -4.34 -3.71
C THR A 56 -8.17 -5.07 -3.78
N ASP A 57 -8.43 -5.92 -2.80
CA ASP A 57 -9.68 -6.67 -2.66
C ASP A 57 -10.93 -5.78 -2.76
N ASP A 58 -10.87 -4.57 -2.23
CA ASP A 58 -12.00 -3.65 -2.27
C ASP A 58 -12.29 -3.13 -3.68
N VAL A 59 -11.25 -2.90 -4.49
CA VAL A 59 -11.40 -2.52 -5.89
C VAL A 59 -11.99 -3.68 -6.68
N ILE A 60 -11.56 -4.92 -6.42
CA ILE A 60 -12.11 -6.13 -7.05
C ILE A 60 -13.60 -6.31 -6.69
N LYS A 61 -13.93 -6.20 -5.40
CA LYS A 61 -15.30 -6.31 -4.90
C LYS A 61 -16.19 -5.20 -5.47
N PHE A 62 -15.67 -3.98 -5.60
CA PHE A 62 -16.38 -2.87 -6.21
C PHE A 62 -16.64 -3.10 -7.71
N ASP A 63 -15.63 -3.54 -8.46
CA ASP A 63 -15.73 -3.80 -9.89
C ASP A 63 -16.79 -4.87 -10.21
N ARG A 64 -16.81 -5.96 -9.42
CA ARG A 64 -17.85 -6.99 -9.50
C ARG A 64 -19.24 -6.44 -9.17
N ALA A 65 -19.38 -5.67 -8.08
CA ALA A 65 -20.65 -5.08 -7.71
C ALA A 65 -21.17 -4.10 -8.78
N ARG A 66 -20.28 -3.31 -9.38
CA ARG A 66 -20.63 -2.41 -10.49
C ARG A 66 -21.15 -3.17 -11.70
N LYS A 67 -20.47 -4.26 -12.07
CA LYS A 67 -20.89 -5.15 -13.18
C LYS A 67 -22.28 -5.72 -12.91
N ASN A 68 -22.51 -6.26 -11.71
CA ASN A 68 -23.78 -6.88 -11.34
C ASN A 68 -24.93 -5.87 -11.34
N ALA A 69 -24.74 -4.70 -10.70
CA ALA A 69 -25.74 -3.63 -10.69
C ALA A 69 -26.04 -3.09 -12.10
N LYS A 70 -25.05 -3.05 -13.00
CA LYS A 70 -25.27 -2.64 -14.39
C LYS A 70 -26.10 -3.66 -15.17
N ASN A 71 -25.90 -4.95 -14.92
CA ASN A 71 -26.59 -6.04 -15.62
C ASN A 71 -28.03 -6.23 -15.10
N GLN A 72 -28.27 -5.99 -13.81
CA GLN A 72 -29.57 -6.18 -13.15
C GLN A 72 -30.04 -4.88 -12.50
N ARG A 73 -30.30 -3.86 -13.33
CA ARG A 73 -30.62 -2.49 -12.86
C ARG A 73 -31.92 -2.37 -12.06
N GLN A 74 -32.83 -3.33 -12.20
CA GLN A 74 -34.10 -3.36 -11.48
C GLN A 74 -33.96 -3.99 -10.09
N ASP A 75 -32.84 -4.69 -9.81
CA ASP A 75 -32.58 -5.26 -8.50
C ASP A 75 -32.05 -4.17 -7.56
N LYS A 76 -32.93 -3.73 -6.65
CA LYS A 76 -32.61 -2.73 -5.64
C LYS A 76 -31.49 -3.18 -4.70
N PHE A 77 -31.42 -4.47 -4.35
CA PHE A 77 -30.39 -4.99 -3.46
C PHE A 77 -29.00 -4.88 -4.10
N LEU A 78 -28.87 -5.19 -5.39
CA LEU A 78 -27.59 -5.05 -6.10
C LEU A 78 -27.18 -3.59 -6.27
N LEU A 79 -28.15 -2.68 -6.51
CA LEU A 79 -27.88 -1.25 -6.56
C LEU A 79 -27.40 -0.72 -5.20
N ASP A 80 -28.10 -1.05 -4.12
CA ASP A 80 -27.72 -0.63 -2.76
C ASP A 80 -26.35 -1.20 -2.34
N ASN A 81 -26.05 -2.44 -2.75
CA ASN A 81 -24.73 -3.05 -2.54
C ASN A 81 -23.62 -2.28 -3.25
N TYR A 82 -23.86 -1.92 -4.52
CA TYR A 82 -22.94 -1.09 -5.30
C TYR A 82 -22.75 0.29 -4.64
N MET A 83 -23.82 0.96 -4.22
CA MET A 83 -23.77 2.28 -3.58
C MET A 83 -22.95 2.26 -2.29
N ARG A 84 -23.14 1.24 -1.45
CA ARG A 84 -22.36 1.08 -0.21
C ARG A 84 -20.87 0.92 -0.51
N LYS A 85 -20.52 0.12 -1.52
CA LYS A 85 -19.13 -0.08 -1.95
C LYS A 85 -18.54 1.18 -2.60
N LEU A 86 -19.35 1.94 -3.35
CA LEU A 86 -18.94 3.22 -3.92
C LEU A 86 -18.53 4.20 -2.82
N ALA A 87 -19.31 4.33 -1.75
CA ALA A 87 -18.98 5.21 -0.63
C ALA A 87 -17.65 4.82 0.04
N ILE A 88 -17.42 3.52 0.26
CA ILE A 88 -16.14 3.01 0.82
C ILE A 88 -14.97 3.38 -0.10
N ILE A 89 -15.11 3.14 -1.40
CA ILE A 89 -14.09 3.46 -2.39
C ILE A 89 -13.82 4.97 -2.43
N GLN A 90 -14.86 5.80 -2.43
CA GLN A 90 -14.71 7.26 -2.44
C GLN A 90 -13.95 7.76 -1.21
N THR A 91 -14.21 7.21 -0.03
CA THR A 91 -13.43 7.52 1.18
C THR A 91 -11.96 7.13 1.01
N LYS A 92 -11.67 5.94 0.48
CA LYS A 92 -10.29 5.50 0.24
C LYS A 92 -9.57 6.35 -0.80
N VAL A 93 -10.25 6.70 -1.88
CA VAL A 93 -9.73 7.59 -2.93
C VAL A 93 -9.45 8.98 -2.36
N SER A 94 -10.34 9.51 -1.51
CA SER A 94 -10.12 10.80 -0.84
C SER A 94 -8.88 10.77 0.05
N LYS A 95 -8.68 9.70 0.82
CA LYS A 95 -7.47 9.52 1.63
C LYS A 95 -6.22 9.47 0.74
N LYS A 96 -6.26 8.65 -0.32
CA LYS A 96 -5.13 8.49 -1.24
C LYS A 96 -4.77 9.79 -1.96
N LYS A 97 -5.78 10.57 -2.37
CA LYS A 97 -5.59 11.92 -2.94
C LYS A 97 -4.81 12.81 -1.96
N GLY A 98 -5.19 12.82 -0.68
CA GLY A 98 -4.48 13.61 0.33
C GLY A 98 -3.03 13.15 0.55
N GLU A 99 -2.73 11.86 0.41
CA GLU A 99 -1.35 11.34 0.43
C GLU A 99 -0.56 11.85 -0.79
N LEU A 100 -1.14 11.79 -1.99
CA LEU A 100 -0.50 12.28 -3.22
C LEU A 100 -0.24 13.79 -3.19
N GLU A 101 -1.16 14.58 -2.65
CA GLU A 101 -0.99 16.03 -2.48
C GLU A 101 0.17 16.35 -1.51
N LYS A 102 0.33 15.56 -0.44
CA LYS A 102 1.48 15.68 0.47
C LYS A 102 2.79 15.31 -0.21
N ASP A 103 2.80 14.26 -1.03
CA ASP A 103 3.99 13.85 -1.78
C ASP A 103 4.46 14.96 -2.74
N ILE A 104 3.53 15.58 -3.46
CA ILE A 104 3.84 16.71 -4.35
C ILE A 104 4.36 17.90 -3.52
N ALA A 105 3.68 18.27 -2.44
CA ALA A 105 4.13 19.36 -1.58
C ALA A 105 5.52 19.12 -0.97
N ASN A 106 5.86 17.86 -0.67
CA ASN A 106 7.18 17.51 -0.17
C ASN A 106 8.25 17.59 -1.27
N TRP A 107 7.90 17.16 -2.49
CA TRP A 107 8.77 17.34 -3.66
C TRP A 107 9.02 18.83 -3.94
N GLU A 108 7.99 19.68 -3.85
CA GLU A 108 8.13 21.13 -4.06
C GLU A 108 9.12 21.76 -3.06
N LYS A 109 9.05 21.35 -1.80
CA LYS A 109 10.00 21.77 -0.76
C LYS A 109 11.44 21.35 -1.09
N ASN A 110 11.62 20.08 -1.49
CA ASN A 110 12.94 19.57 -1.85
C ASN A 110 13.52 20.26 -3.09
N TYR A 111 12.65 20.57 -4.06
CA TYR A 111 13.02 21.33 -5.24
C TYR A 111 13.52 22.72 -4.87
N PHE A 112 12.79 23.42 -4.00
CA PHE A 112 13.19 24.74 -3.52
C PHE A 112 14.54 24.73 -2.79
N ILE A 113 14.76 23.75 -1.90
CA ILE A 113 16.03 23.60 -1.17
C ILE A 113 17.21 23.38 -2.15
N SER A 114 16.99 22.64 -3.23
CA SER A 114 18.04 22.26 -4.17
C SER A 114 18.35 23.33 -5.23
N ASN A 115 17.34 24.09 -5.65
CA ASN A 115 17.44 25.03 -6.78
C ASN A 115 17.34 26.50 -6.36
N ASN A 116 17.02 26.77 -5.09
CA ASN A 116 16.80 28.10 -4.52
C ASN A 116 15.72 28.92 -5.28
N ASN A 117 14.76 28.24 -5.90
CA ASN A 117 13.61 28.83 -6.57
C ASN A 117 12.37 27.93 -6.43
N LEU A 118 11.18 28.52 -6.55
CA LEU A 118 9.93 27.75 -6.52
C LEU A 118 9.78 26.93 -7.80
N PRO A 119 9.34 25.66 -7.70
CA PRO A 119 9.05 24.87 -8.89
C PRO A 119 7.87 25.46 -9.66
N THR A 120 7.93 25.40 -10.99
CA THR A 120 6.80 25.68 -11.86
C THR A 120 6.06 24.38 -12.22
N TYR A 121 4.91 24.51 -12.88
CA TYR A 121 4.20 23.37 -13.45
C TYR A 121 5.08 22.55 -14.39
N ASP A 122 5.90 23.22 -15.22
CA ASP A 122 6.79 22.56 -16.18
C ASP A 122 7.85 21.69 -15.48
N ASN A 123 8.36 22.15 -14.33
CA ASN A 123 9.29 21.36 -13.52
C ASN A 123 8.62 20.10 -12.97
N LEU A 124 7.36 20.22 -12.54
CA LEU A 124 6.59 19.09 -12.00
C LEU A 124 6.29 18.05 -13.07
N VAL A 125 5.90 18.47 -14.28
CA VAL A 125 5.59 17.53 -15.36
C VAL A 125 6.82 16.98 -16.08
N ALA A 126 7.99 17.61 -15.91
CA ALA A 126 9.27 17.07 -16.34
C ALA A 126 9.69 15.86 -15.47
N ASP A 127 9.33 15.86 -14.19
CA ASP A 127 9.49 14.71 -13.31
C ASP A 127 8.39 13.67 -13.60
N SER A 128 8.77 12.51 -14.15
CA SER A 128 7.81 11.46 -14.51
C SER A 128 7.01 10.93 -13.33
N VAL A 129 7.59 10.91 -12.14
CA VAL A 129 6.93 10.40 -10.93
C VAL A 129 5.90 11.41 -10.44
N MET A 130 6.25 12.69 -10.38
CA MET A 130 5.31 13.75 -9.95
C MET A 130 4.20 13.96 -10.97
N LYS A 131 4.51 13.87 -12.26
CA LYS A 131 3.51 13.86 -13.33
C LYS A 131 2.49 12.74 -13.15
N ASP A 132 2.94 11.53 -12.80
CA ASP A 132 2.03 10.41 -12.56
C ASP A 132 1.16 10.64 -11.31
N LYS A 133 1.74 11.13 -10.20
CA LYS A 133 0.98 11.50 -9.01
C LYS A 133 -0.07 12.56 -9.29
N LEU A 134 0.25 13.58 -10.10
CA LEU A 134 -0.71 14.60 -10.52
C LEU A 134 -1.87 13.99 -11.33
N LYS A 135 -1.57 13.07 -12.27
CA LYS A 135 -2.62 12.34 -13.01
C LYS A 135 -3.50 11.52 -12.09
N GLN A 136 -2.94 10.86 -11.08
CA GLN A 136 -3.71 10.11 -10.08
C GLN A 136 -4.65 11.06 -9.30
N ILE A 137 -4.19 12.26 -8.91
CA ILE A 137 -5.03 13.27 -8.25
C ILE A 137 -6.19 13.72 -9.14
N GLU A 138 -5.94 14.04 -10.41
CA GLU A 138 -6.99 14.44 -11.35
C GLU A 138 -8.01 13.33 -11.58
N THR A 139 -7.52 12.09 -11.70
CA THR A 139 -8.39 10.91 -11.82
C THR A 139 -9.23 10.73 -10.54
N ALA A 140 -8.63 10.89 -9.36
CA ALA A 140 -9.32 10.80 -8.08
C ALA A 140 -10.47 11.83 -7.97
N LYS A 141 -10.26 13.07 -8.44
CA LYS A 141 -11.31 14.10 -8.46
C LYS A 141 -12.52 13.69 -9.30
N VAL A 142 -12.31 13.00 -10.42
CA VAL A 142 -13.42 12.49 -11.26
C VAL A 142 -14.17 11.39 -10.53
N ILE A 143 -13.47 10.45 -9.90
CA ILE A 143 -14.08 9.34 -9.14
C ILE A 143 -14.94 9.85 -7.97
N MET A 144 -14.47 10.88 -7.27
CA MET A 144 -15.20 11.49 -6.15
C MET A 144 -16.51 12.17 -6.58
N LYS A 145 -16.67 12.52 -7.86
CA LYS A 145 -17.89 13.12 -8.41
C LYS A 145 -18.91 12.10 -8.91
N LEU A 146 -18.58 10.80 -8.91
CA LEU A 146 -19.49 9.76 -9.35
C LEU A 146 -20.72 9.71 -8.44
N LYS A 147 -21.89 9.80 -9.08
CA LYS A 147 -23.19 9.53 -8.45
C LYS A 147 -23.65 8.12 -8.81
N GLY A 148 -24.41 7.53 -7.90
CA GLY A 148 -25.07 6.23 -8.05
C GLY A 148 -25.97 6.12 -9.24
#